data_AF-A0A846DS23-F1
#
_entry.id   AF-A0A846DS23-F1
#
_cell.length_a   1.000
_cell.length_b   1.000
_cell.length_c   1.000
_cell.angle_alpha   90.00
_cell.angle_beta   90.00
_cell.angle_gamma   90.00
#
_symmetry.space_group_name_H-M   'P 1'
#
loop_
_entity.id
_entity.type
_entity.pdbx_description
1 polymer ?
#
loop_
_entity_poly.entity_id
_entity_poly.type
_entity_poly.pdbx_seq_one_letter_code
_entity_poly.pdbx_strand_id
1 'polypeptide(L)'
;MLKKLLSFGLLSLLLLISPKFASANSEVTSQSLEQLEQQQESIPSRKLALIQELRNLTNSEELFEKIFNIMIANLPKQTSQMIQNTRGRQLSEIQQQELDMIMQRVMKRMVALIEEKVALKTIHRVVEIHLYNKYYSEDELQDLVDFYRTPTGQKTLAVMPQLTQDSMKLFNQLFVPQLIEIQQQIIQEELGDLN
;
A
#
# COMPACT_ATOMS: atom_id res chain seq x y z
N MET A 1 -46.46 10.14 -22.15
CA MET A 1 -45.83 8.85 -21.79
C MET A 1 -44.39 8.86 -22.27
N LEU A 2 -43.48 8.28 -21.48
CA LEU A 2 -42.03 8.08 -21.69
C LEU A 2 -41.12 9.32 -21.78
N LYS A 3 -40.64 9.75 -20.60
CA LYS A 3 -39.27 10.24 -20.39
C LYS A 3 -38.43 9.04 -19.93
N LYS A 4 -37.31 8.72 -20.60
CA LYS A 4 -36.15 8.04 -20.00
C LYS A 4 -34.98 7.99 -21.00
N LEU A 5 -33.77 8.08 -20.42
CA LEU A 5 -32.43 8.01 -20.99
C LEU A 5 -31.88 9.28 -21.65
N LEU A 6 -31.30 10.13 -20.80
CA LEU A 6 -30.07 10.88 -21.09
C LEU A 6 -29.42 11.26 -19.75
N SER A 7 -28.09 11.26 -19.70
CA SER A 7 -27.17 11.64 -18.60
C SER A 7 -26.69 10.54 -17.63
N PHE A 8 -25.64 9.82 -18.06
CA PHE A 8 -24.66 9.25 -17.13
C PHE A 8 -23.80 10.39 -16.59
N GLY A 9 -23.79 10.55 -15.26
CA GLY A 9 -23.24 11.70 -14.56
C GLY A 9 -21.72 11.82 -14.65
N LEU A 10 -21.28 12.87 -15.34
CA LEU A 10 -20.18 13.70 -14.85
C LEU A 10 -20.72 14.66 -13.77
N LEU A 11 -19.84 15.07 -12.86
CA LEU A 11 -19.97 15.99 -11.72
C LEU A 11 -20.32 15.37 -10.35
N SER A 12 -19.30 15.26 -9.50
CA SER A 12 -19.22 16.08 -8.28
C SER A 12 -17.87 15.87 -7.57
N LEU A 13 -16.85 16.57 -8.07
CA LEU A 13 -15.61 16.83 -7.35
C LEU A 13 -15.87 17.98 -6.35
N LEU A 14 -16.33 17.62 -5.15
CA LEU A 14 -16.30 18.41 -3.91
C LEU A 14 -16.86 17.52 -2.81
N LEU A 15 -16.03 16.67 -2.23
CA LEU A 15 -16.31 16.08 -0.92
C LEU A 15 -16.23 17.21 0.11
N LEU A 16 -17.31 17.98 0.22
CA LEU A 16 -17.70 18.55 1.50
C LEU A 16 -17.88 17.34 2.42
N ILE A 17 -16.86 17.06 3.23
CA ILE A 17 -16.93 16.10 4.33
C ILE A 17 -17.94 16.69 5.32
N SER A 18 -19.22 16.44 5.07
CA SER A 18 -20.22 16.58 6.12
C SER A 18 -19.87 15.53 7.19
N PRO A 19 -19.94 15.89 8.49
CA PRO A 19 -19.54 14.99 9.58
C PRO A 19 -20.30 13.66 9.59
N LYS A 20 -21.46 13.58 8.91
CA LYS A 20 -22.27 12.37 8.76
C LYS A 20 -21.67 11.27 7.86
N PHE A 21 -20.79 11.61 6.91
CA PHE A 21 -20.14 10.59 6.07
C PHE A 21 -18.83 10.06 6.68
N ALA A 22 -18.15 10.85 7.51
CA ALA A 22 -17.00 10.39 8.28
C ALA A 22 -17.40 9.37 9.35
N SER A 23 -18.56 9.56 10.00
CA SER A 23 -19.05 8.65 11.06
C SER A 23 -19.46 7.27 10.54
N ALA A 24 -20.12 7.19 9.38
CA ALA A 24 -20.59 5.91 8.83
C ALA A 24 -19.44 4.97 8.41
N ASN A 25 -18.36 5.51 7.83
CA ASN A 25 -17.20 4.70 7.43
C ASN A 25 -16.27 4.39 8.62
N SER A 26 -16.17 5.27 9.62
CA SER A 26 -15.45 4.95 10.85
C SER A 26 -16.17 3.86 11.65
N GLU A 27 -17.50 3.87 11.72
CA GLU A 27 -18.28 2.83 12.40
C GLU A 27 -18.12 1.45 11.75
N VAL A 28 -18.18 1.36 10.42
CA VAL A 28 -17.96 0.08 9.70
C VAL A 28 -16.54 -0.46 9.87
N THR A 29 -15.53 0.43 9.90
CA THR A 29 -14.13 0.03 10.12
C THR A 29 -13.90 -0.41 11.57
N SER A 30 -14.47 0.30 12.56
CA SER A 30 -14.41 -0.08 13.97
C SER A 30 -15.14 -1.40 14.26
N GLN A 31 -16.33 -1.60 13.67
CA GLN A 31 -17.08 -2.86 13.79
C GLN A 31 -16.31 -4.04 13.18
N SER A 32 -15.62 -3.82 12.05
CA SER A 32 -14.79 -4.86 11.44
C SER A 32 -13.56 -5.20 12.30
N LEU A 33 -12.95 -4.20 12.95
CA LEU A 33 -11.83 -4.41 13.87
C LEU A 33 -12.27 -5.17 15.12
N GLU A 34 -13.37 -4.76 15.75
CA GLU A 34 -13.94 -5.42 16.93
C GLU A 34 -14.31 -6.88 16.64
N GLN A 35 -14.89 -7.16 15.48
CA GLN A 35 -15.21 -8.54 15.06
C GLN A 35 -13.95 -9.40 14.92
N LEU A 36 -12.88 -8.85 14.34
CA LEU A 36 -11.61 -9.56 14.19
C LEU A 36 -10.93 -9.77 15.55
N GLU A 37 -11.05 -8.83 16.49
CA GLU A 37 -10.55 -8.97 17.85
C GLU A 37 -11.31 -10.05 18.62
N GLN A 38 -12.64 -10.09 18.53
CA GLN A 38 -13.46 -11.15 19.15
C GLN A 38 -13.12 -12.53 18.57
N GLN A 39 -12.86 -12.63 17.27
CA GLN A 39 -12.43 -13.88 16.66
C GLN A 39 -11.08 -14.35 17.21
N GLN A 40 -10.19 -13.45 17.65
CA GLN A 40 -8.91 -13.83 18.25
C GLN A 40 -9.07 -14.53 19.59
N GLU A 41 -10.10 -14.21 20.36
CA GLU A 41 -10.37 -14.86 21.65
C GLU A 41 -10.65 -16.36 21.50
N SER A 42 -11.09 -16.79 20.31
CA SER A 42 -11.35 -18.20 19.99
C SER A 42 -10.10 -18.96 19.52
N ILE A 43 -8.97 -18.28 19.27
CA ILE A 43 -7.75 -18.92 18.78
C ILE A 43 -7.09 -19.71 19.94
N PRO A 44 -6.72 -20.99 19.74
CA PRO A 44 -5.99 -21.75 20.75
C PRO A 44 -4.73 -21.02 21.22
N SER A 45 -4.48 -21.02 22.53
CA SER A 45 -3.39 -20.22 23.14
C SER A 45 -2.01 -20.55 22.57
N ARG A 46 -1.74 -21.81 22.24
CA ARG A 46 -0.47 -22.25 21.64
C ARG A 46 -0.31 -21.67 20.24
N LYS A 47 -1.32 -21.82 19.38
CA LYS A 47 -1.34 -21.21 18.05
C LYS A 47 -1.15 -19.68 18.10
N LEU A 48 -1.84 -18.99 18.99
CA LEU A 48 -1.69 -17.54 19.16
C LEU A 48 -0.26 -17.15 19.55
N ALA A 49 0.37 -17.89 20.47
CA ALA A 49 1.75 -17.67 20.89
C ALA A 49 2.74 -17.85 19.73
N LEU A 50 2.57 -18.90 18.90
CA LEU A 50 3.40 -19.13 17.72
C LEU A 50 3.28 -18.01 16.69
N ILE A 51 2.06 -17.50 16.46
CA ILE A 51 1.86 -16.34 15.57
C ILE A 51 2.58 -15.11 16.11
N GLN A 52 2.45 -14.83 17.40
CA GLN A 52 3.14 -13.69 18.04
C GLN A 52 4.65 -13.82 17.93
N GLU A 53 5.17 -15.03 18.12
CA GLU A 53 6.59 -15.29 17.99
C GLU A 53 7.07 -15.10 16.55
N LEU A 54 6.35 -15.62 15.57
CA LEU A 54 6.69 -15.46 14.16
C LEU A 54 6.71 -13.98 13.74
N ARG A 55 5.75 -13.17 14.20
CA ARG A 55 5.72 -11.72 13.97
C ARG A 55 6.98 -11.03 14.51
N ASN A 56 7.42 -11.43 15.70
CA ASN A 56 8.64 -10.91 16.31
C ASN A 56 9.89 -11.36 15.54
N LEU A 57 10.01 -12.65 15.20
CA LEU A 57 11.17 -13.19 14.48
C LEU A 57 11.33 -12.58 13.09
N THR A 58 10.21 -12.23 12.44
CA THR A 58 10.19 -11.66 11.08
C THR A 58 10.31 -10.13 11.06
N ASN A 59 10.38 -9.46 12.23
CA ASN A 59 10.36 -8.00 12.36
C ASN A 59 9.19 -7.35 11.60
N SER A 60 8.02 -8.00 11.60
CA SER A 60 6.90 -7.59 10.74
C SER A 60 6.37 -6.20 11.07
N GLU A 61 6.41 -5.79 12.35
CA GLU A 61 6.04 -4.43 12.78
C GLU A 61 6.98 -3.37 12.20
N GLU A 62 8.30 -3.58 12.26
CA GLU A 62 9.28 -2.64 11.70
C GLU A 62 9.14 -2.54 10.17
N LEU A 63 8.96 -3.67 9.49
CA LEU A 63 8.73 -3.70 8.04
C LEU A 63 7.45 -2.94 7.67
N PHE A 64 6.36 -3.15 8.41
CA PHE A 64 5.10 -2.45 8.22
C PHE A 64 5.25 -0.94 8.43
N GLU A 65 5.90 -0.51 9.52
CA GLU A 65 6.15 0.91 9.78
C GLU A 65 6.96 1.56 8.64
N LYS A 66 8.00 0.89 8.13
CA LYS A 66 8.78 1.38 6.99
C LYS A 66 7.92 1.54 5.74
N ILE A 67 7.14 0.52 5.38
CA ILE A 67 6.27 0.57 4.21
C ILE A 67 5.22 1.68 4.36
N PHE A 68 4.60 1.77 5.53
CA PHE A 68 3.60 2.79 5.83
C PHE A 68 4.19 4.20 5.72
N ASN A 69 5.37 4.43 6.29
CA ASN A 69 6.06 5.71 6.21
C ASN A 69 6.43 6.08 4.77
N ILE A 70 6.91 5.12 3.97
CA ILE A 70 7.18 5.33 2.54
C ILE A 70 5.90 5.70 1.78
N MET A 71 4.79 5.01 2.07
CA MET A 71 3.49 5.29 1.45
C MET A 71 3.05 6.73 1.75
N ILE A 72 3.04 7.10 3.04
CA ILE A 72 2.65 8.44 3.49
C ILE A 72 3.57 9.53 2.93
N ALA A 73 4.88 9.29 2.89
CA ALA A 73 5.84 10.25 2.33
C ALA A 73 5.65 10.49 0.83
N ASN A 74 5.11 9.50 0.10
CA ASN A 74 4.87 9.60 -1.34
C ASN A 74 3.49 10.18 -1.71
N LEU A 75 2.51 10.16 -0.79
CA LEU A 75 1.17 10.69 -1.03
C LEU A 75 1.12 12.14 -1.52
N PRO A 76 1.93 13.11 -1.01
CA PRO A 76 1.88 14.49 -1.49
C PRO A 76 2.24 14.58 -2.97
N LYS A 77 3.31 13.90 -3.37
CA LYS A 77 3.78 13.87 -4.77
C LYS A 77 2.73 13.27 -5.69
N GLN A 78 2.13 12.14 -5.29
CA GLN A 78 1.07 11.49 -6.06
C GLN A 78 -0.16 12.40 -6.19
N THR A 79 -0.53 13.10 -5.13
CA THR A 79 -1.67 14.03 -5.14
C THR A 79 -1.41 15.23 -6.05
N SER A 80 -0.22 15.83 -5.98
CA SER A 80 0.17 16.93 -6.89
C SER A 80 0.14 16.48 -8.35
N GLN A 81 0.66 15.29 -8.68
CA GLN A 81 0.59 14.73 -10.03
C GLN A 81 -0.86 14.53 -10.49
N MET A 82 -1.73 14.00 -9.63
CA MET A 82 -3.15 13.86 -9.95
C MET A 82 -3.78 15.21 -10.26
N ILE A 83 -3.56 16.24 -9.43
CA ILE A 83 -4.15 17.57 -9.66
C ILE A 83 -3.69 18.18 -10.98
N GLN A 84 -2.39 18.05 -11.31
CA GLN A 84 -1.84 18.52 -12.59
C GLN A 84 -2.50 17.82 -13.78
N ASN A 85 -2.65 16.49 -13.71
CA ASN A 85 -3.24 15.68 -14.78
C ASN A 85 -4.76 15.90 -14.93
N THR A 86 -5.48 16.19 -13.84
CA THR A 86 -6.95 16.35 -13.89
C THR A 86 -7.39 17.75 -14.31
N ARG A 87 -6.58 18.79 -14.07
CA ARG A 87 -7.07 20.16 -14.23
C ARG A 87 -7.07 20.71 -15.65
N GLY A 88 -6.27 20.19 -16.59
CA GLY A 88 -6.14 20.75 -17.95
C GLY A 88 -5.88 22.27 -17.99
N ARG A 89 -5.55 22.88 -16.83
CA ARG A 89 -5.48 24.31 -16.60
C ARG A 89 -4.08 24.59 -16.13
N GLN A 90 -3.37 25.37 -16.94
CA GLN A 90 -2.06 25.92 -16.65
C GLN A 90 -2.25 26.93 -15.52
N LEU A 91 -2.19 26.45 -14.28
CA LEU A 91 -2.08 27.31 -13.11
C LEU A 91 -0.84 28.18 -13.28
N SER A 92 -0.93 29.48 -12.98
CA SER A 92 0.26 30.32 -12.93
C SER A 92 1.23 29.80 -11.86
N GLU A 93 2.51 30.13 -11.96
CA GLU A 93 3.53 29.69 -10.99
C GLU A 93 3.14 30.04 -9.54
N ILE A 94 2.57 31.23 -9.33
CA ILE A 94 2.08 31.69 -8.02
C ILE A 94 0.96 30.78 -7.50
N GLN A 95 0.01 30.38 -8.36
CA GLN A 95 -1.09 29.49 -7.98
C GLN A 95 -0.61 28.07 -7.69
N GLN A 96 0.44 27.60 -8.38
CA GLN A 96 1.06 26.30 -8.10
C GLN A 96 1.76 26.29 -6.74
N GLN A 97 2.54 27.33 -6.45
CA GLN A 97 3.22 27.47 -5.15
C GLN A 97 2.22 27.57 -3.99
N GLU A 98 1.15 28.34 -4.14
CA GLU A 98 0.09 28.42 -3.13
C GLU A 98 -0.60 27.07 -2.90
N LEU A 99 -0.88 26.34 -3.98
CA LEU A 99 -1.46 25.00 -3.92
C LEU A 99 -0.52 24.02 -3.22
N ASP A 100 0.77 24.02 -3.55
CA ASP A 100 1.76 23.15 -2.93
C ASP A 100 1.87 23.42 -1.43
N MET A 101 1.89 24.70 -1.01
CA MET A 101 1.87 25.07 0.41
C MET A 101 0.59 24.60 1.13
N ILE A 102 -0.58 24.71 0.48
CA ILE A 102 -1.84 24.19 1.02
C ILE A 102 -1.75 22.67 1.19
N MET A 103 -1.29 21.95 0.16
CA MET A 103 -1.17 20.50 0.17
C MET A 103 -0.19 20.01 1.23
N GLN A 104 0.95 20.68 1.40
CA GLN A 104 1.88 20.37 2.49
C GLN A 104 1.23 20.52 3.86
N ARG A 105 0.45 21.59 4.11
CA ARG A 105 -0.28 21.77 5.37
C ARG A 105 -1.35 20.70 5.58
N VAL A 106 -2.11 20.35 4.53
CA VAL A 106 -3.12 19.29 4.56
C VAL A 106 -2.46 17.95 4.91
N MET A 107 -1.38 17.59 4.22
CA MET A 107 -0.67 16.33 4.44
C MET A 107 -0.07 16.25 5.85
N LYS A 108 0.59 17.31 6.32
CA LYS A 108 1.10 17.37 7.70
C LYS A 108 0.00 17.15 8.73
N ARG A 109 -1.15 17.82 8.57
CA ARG A 109 -2.30 17.65 9.47
C ARG A 109 -2.91 16.26 9.37
N MET A 110 -2.96 15.67 8.17
CA MET A 110 -3.47 14.32 7.95
C MET A 110 -2.62 13.28 8.67
N VAL A 111 -1.29 13.35 8.55
CA VAL A 111 -0.37 12.45 9.27
C VAL A 111 -0.58 12.54 10.78
N ALA A 112 -0.62 13.76 11.34
CA ALA A 112 -0.86 13.97 12.76
C ALA A 112 -2.21 13.39 13.21
N LEU A 113 -3.28 13.56 12.41
CA LEU A 113 -4.59 12.99 12.73
C LEU A 113 -4.63 11.46 12.62
N ILE A 114 -3.87 10.87 11.69
CA ILE A 114 -3.74 9.41 11.60
C ILE A 114 -3.03 8.90 12.86
N GLU A 115 -1.91 9.50 13.25
CA GLU A 115 -1.18 9.14 14.47
C GLU A 115 -2.04 9.29 15.73
N GLU A 116 -2.87 10.34 15.80
CA GLU A 116 -3.75 10.61 16.95
C GLU A 116 -4.96 9.66 16.99
N LYS A 117 -5.57 9.36 15.85
CA LYS A 117 -6.92 8.77 15.80
C LYS A 117 -6.97 7.34 15.30
N VAL A 118 -5.90 6.86 14.65
CA VAL A 118 -5.85 5.52 14.07
C VAL A 118 -4.96 4.66 14.94
N ALA A 119 -5.53 3.60 15.49
CA ALA A 119 -4.79 2.58 16.24
C ALA A 119 -4.00 1.68 15.26
N LEU A 120 -3.06 2.27 14.50
CA LEU A 120 -2.41 1.64 13.35
C LEU A 120 -1.69 0.33 13.74
N LYS A 121 -0.97 0.34 14.87
CA LYS A 121 -0.32 -0.85 15.42
C LYS A 121 -1.32 -1.96 15.77
N THR A 122 -2.47 -1.58 16.36
CA THR A 122 -3.55 -2.52 16.69
C THR A 122 -4.15 -3.13 15.43
N ILE A 123 -4.49 -2.30 14.43
CA ILE A 123 -5.03 -2.76 13.15
C ILE A 123 -4.07 -3.74 12.49
N HIS A 124 -2.79 -3.37 12.38
CA HIS A 124 -1.77 -4.24 11.78
C HIS A 124 -1.68 -5.58 12.52
N ARG A 125 -1.55 -5.56 13.85
CA ARG A 125 -1.52 -6.77 14.69
C ARG A 125 -2.74 -7.65 14.46
N VAL A 126 -3.94 -7.06 14.45
CA VAL A 126 -5.19 -7.81 14.33
C VAL A 126 -5.31 -8.49 12.97
N VAL A 127 -4.94 -7.77 11.91
CA VAL A 127 -4.89 -8.30 10.54
C VAL A 127 -3.89 -9.45 10.44
N GLU A 128 -2.67 -9.28 10.94
CA GLU A 128 -1.65 -10.34 10.89
C GLU A 128 -2.10 -11.60 11.63
N ILE A 129 -2.60 -11.46 12.86
CA ILE A 129 -3.06 -12.61 13.64
C ILE A 129 -4.19 -13.34 12.92
N HIS A 130 -5.15 -12.60 12.36
CA HIS A 130 -6.24 -13.20 11.60
C HIS A 130 -5.73 -13.98 10.38
N LEU A 131 -4.82 -13.39 9.59
CA LEU A 131 -4.30 -14.01 8.38
C LEU A 131 -3.46 -15.26 8.69
N TYR A 132 -2.54 -15.20 9.66
CA TYR A 132 -1.76 -16.37 10.04
C TYR A 132 -2.64 -17.49 10.60
N ASN A 133 -3.63 -17.16 11.43
CA ASN A 133 -4.57 -18.15 11.94
C ASN A 133 -5.38 -18.81 10.82
N LYS A 134 -5.77 -18.05 9.80
CA LYS A 134 -6.55 -18.54 8.66
C LYS A 134 -5.76 -19.47 7.75
N TYR A 135 -4.50 -19.15 7.46
CA TYR A 135 -3.73 -19.82 6.40
C TYR A 135 -2.78 -20.90 6.90
N TYR A 136 -2.42 -20.89 8.19
CA TYR A 136 -1.49 -21.88 8.74
C TYR A 136 -2.13 -22.66 9.89
N SER A 137 -1.86 -23.95 9.93
CA SER A 137 -2.09 -24.81 11.09
C SER A 137 -1.13 -24.48 12.23
N GLU A 138 -1.39 -25.02 13.42
CA GLU A 138 -0.50 -24.83 14.57
C GLU A 138 0.89 -25.48 14.32
N ASP A 139 0.94 -26.65 13.70
CA ASP A 139 2.20 -27.35 13.42
C ASP A 139 3.01 -26.63 12.32
N GLU A 140 2.38 -26.10 11.29
CA GLU A 140 3.08 -25.29 10.27
C GLU A 140 3.64 -23.97 10.85
N LEU A 141 2.92 -23.35 11.80
CA LEU A 141 3.44 -22.18 12.50
C LEU A 141 4.65 -22.54 13.37
N GLN A 142 4.64 -23.72 14.00
CA GLN A 142 5.80 -24.23 14.74
C GLN A 142 6.99 -24.44 13.80
N ASP A 143 6.79 -25.09 12.65
CA ASP A 143 7.86 -25.30 11.66
C ASP A 143 8.47 -23.98 11.17
N LEU A 144 7.64 -22.97 10.91
CA LEU A 144 8.11 -21.63 10.52
C LEU A 144 8.93 -20.97 11.63
N VAL A 145 8.44 -21.00 12.88
CA VAL A 145 9.15 -20.46 14.04
C VAL A 145 10.52 -21.15 14.19
N ASP A 146 10.56 -22.48 14.13
CA ASP A 146 11.79 -23.26 14.26
C ASP A 146 12.78 -22.94 13.14
N PHE A 147 12.31 -22.83 11.89
CA PHE A 147 13.14 -22.41 10.78
C PHE A 147 13.71 -21.00 10.98
N TYR A 148 12.87 -20.01 11.29
CA TYR A 148 13.32 -18.63 11.45
C TYR A 148 14.22 -18.42 12.66
N ARG A 149 14.21 -19.29 13.67
CA ARG A 149 15.20 -19.28 14.75
C ARG A 149 16.61 -19.71 14.31
N THR A 150 16.74 -20.45 13.21
CA THR A 150 18.05 -20.88 12.73
C THR A 150 18.87 -19.71 12.16
N PRO A 151 20.22 -19.80 12.15
CA PRO A 151 21.06 -18.80 11.48
C PRO A 151 20.70 -18.60 10.01
N THR A 152 20.31 -19.67 9.31
CA THR A 152 19.88 -19.60 7.90
C THR A 152 18.52 -18.91 7.74
N GLY A 153 17.57 -19.18 8.63
CA GLY A 153 16.26 -18.50 8.64
C GLY A 153 16.40 -17.01 8.90
N GLN A 154 17.20 -16.61 9.89
CA GLN A 154 17.53 -15.21 10.14
C GLN A 154 18.23 -14.54 8.96
N LYS A 155 19.20 -15.22 8.33
CA LYS A 155 19.87 -14.72 7.12
C LYS A 155 18.89 -14.56 5.96
N THR A 156 17.92 -15.45 5.82
CA THR A 156 16.88 -15.37 4.79
C THR A 156 16.09 -14.07 4.92
N LEU A 157 15.64 -13.74 6.13
CA LEU A 157 14.91 -12.49 6.40
C LEU A 157 15.75 -11.25 6.07
N ALA A 158 17.03 -11.25 6.45
CA ALA A 158 17.93 -10.12 6.21
C ALA A 158 18.27 -9.93 4.72
N VAL A 159 18.42 -11.01 3.96
CA VAL A 159 18.94 -10.97 2.58
C VAL A 159 17.82 -10.90 1.54
N MET A 160 16.62 -11.41 1.80
CA MET A 160 15.54 -11.44 0.78
C MET A 160 15.20 -10.09 0.14
N PRO A 161 15.11 -8.97 0.88
CA PRO A 161 14.88 -7.66 0.26
C PRO A 161 15.99 -7.27 -0.72
N GLN A 162 17.25 -7.46 -0.33
CA GLN A 162 18.41 -7.16 -1.17
C GLN A 162 18.47 -8.08 -2.39
N LEU A 163 18.21 -9.38 -2.19
CA LEU A 163 18.17 -10.35 -3.28
C LEU A 163 17.11 -9.98 -4.32
N THR A 164 15.93 -9.55 -3.88
CA THR A 164 14.85 -9.10 -4.77
C THR A 164 15.28 -7.85 -5.54
N GLN A 165 15.87 -6.88 -4.86
CA GLN A 165 16.38 -5.64 -5.47
C GLN A 165 17.45 -5.91 -6.52
N ASP A 166 18.42 -6.76 -6.20
CA ASP A 166 19.52 -7.12 -7.10
C ASP A 166 19.01 -7.93 -8.29
N SER A 167 18.05 -8.82 -8.07
CA SER A 167 17.41 -9.59 -9.14
C SER A 167 16.73 -8.69 -10.16
N MET A 168 15.94 -7.71 -9.71
CA MET A 168 15.29 -6.73 -10.60
C MET A 168 16.32 -5.86 -11.34
N LYS A 169 17.38 -5.44 -10.65
CA LYS A 169 18.46 -4.63 -11.25
C LYS A 169 19.17 -5.41 -12.35
N LEU A 170 19.57 -6.65 -12.07
CA LEU A 170 20.26 -7.50 -13.03
C LEU A 170 19.36 -7.85 -14.22
N PHE A 171 18.09 -8.17 -13.96
CA PHE A 171 17.12 -8.40 -15.02
C PHE A 171 17.03 -7.19 -15.96
N ASN A 172 16.86 -5.98 -15.42
CA ASN A 172 16.78 -4.76 -16.24
C ASN A 172 18.08 -4.50 -17.03
N GLN A 173 19.24 -4.74 -16.44
CA GLN A 173 20.54 -4.60 -17.13
C GLN A 173 20.66 -5.52 -18.34
N LEU A 174 20.11 -6.73 -18.25
CA LEU A 174 20.17 -7.72 -19.34
C LEU A 174 19.04 -7.55 -20.35
N PHE A 175 17.84 -7.19 -19.89
CA PHE A 175 16.62 -7.17 -20.71
C PHE A 175 16.46 -5.87 -21.50
N VAL A 176 16.67 -4.70 -20.87
CA VAL A 176 16.38 -3.40 -21.50
C VAL A 176 17.19 -3.15 -22.78
N PRO A 177 18.50 -3.47 -22.85
CA PRO A 177 19.26 -3.29 -24.10
C PRO A 177 18.70 -4.12 -25.26
N GLN A 178 18.32 -5.37 -25.00
CA GLN A 178 17.72 -6.26 -26.01
C GLN A 178 16.36 -5.71 -26.47
N LEU A 179 15.55 -5.21 -25.55
CA LEU A 179 14.27 -4.58 -25.89
C LEU A 179 14.45 -3.36 -26.81
N ILE A 180 15.47 -2.53 -26.54
CA ILE A 180 15.80 -1.36 -27.36
C ILE A 180 16.26 -1.79 -28.76
N GLU A 181 17.08 -2.83 -28.86
CA GLU A 181 17.55 -3.37 -30.15
C GLU A 181 16.39 -3.88 -31.01
N ILE A 182 15.48 -4.67 -30.42
CA ILE A 182 14.27 -5.14 -31.09
C ILE A 182 13.40 -3.97 -31.54
N GLN A 183 13.19 -2.97 -30.68
CA GLN A 183 12.43 -1.77 -31.04
C GLN A 183 13.07 -1.02 -32.22
N GLN A 184 14.39 -0.87 -32.23
CA GLN A 184 15.10 -0.23 -33.33
C GLN A 184 14.96 -1.01 -34.64
N GLN A 185 15.04 -2.34 -34.58
CA GLN A 185 14.84 -3.21 -35.74
C GLN A 185 13.43 -3.02 -36.33
N ILE A 186 12.39 -3.10 -35.50
CA ILE A 186 11.00 -2.92 -35.94
C ILE A 186 10.80 -1.54 -36.59
N ILE A 187 11.33 -0.48 -35.99
CA ILE A 187 11.23 0.88 -36.56
C ILE A 187 11.91 0.96 -37.93
N GLN A 188 13.07 0.31 -38.10
CA GLN A 188 13.78 0.28 -39.38
C GLN A 188 13.00 -0.49 -40.45
N GLU A 189 12.41 -1.63 -40.11
CA GLU A 189 11.57 -2.43 -41.01
C GLU A 189 10.36 -1.60 -41.49
N GLU A 190 9.59 -1.02 -40.56
CA GLU A 190 8.38 -0.23 -40.87
C GLU A 190 8.68 1.05 -41.67
N LEU A 191 9.83 1.70 -41.43
CA LEU A 191 10.24 2.89 -42.20
C LEU A 191 10.88 2.53 -43.55
N GLY A 192 11.51 1.37 -43.65
CA GLY A 192 12.08 0.83 -44.89
C GLY A 192 11.00 0.51 -45.92
N ASP A 193 9.84 0.02 -45.46
CA ASP A 193 8.68 -0.30 -46.29
C ASP A 193 7.93 0.93 -46.84
N LEU A 194 8.33 2.15 -46.46
CA LEU A 194 7.75 3.40 -46.96
C LEU A 194 8.46 3.97 -48.21
N ASN A 195 9.57 3.37 -48.66
CA ASN A 195 10.31 3.75 -49.87
C ASN A 195 10.15 2.72 -50.99
#